data_AF-A0A0R3WAI7-F1
#
_entry.id   AF-A0A0R3WAI7-F1
#
_cell.length_a   1.000
_cell.length_b   1.000
_cell.length_c   1.000
_cell.angle_alpha   90.00
_cell.angle_beta   90.00
_cell.angle_gamma   90.00
#
_symmetry.space_group_name_H-M   'P 1'
#
loop_
_entity.id
_entity.type
_entity.pdbx_description
1 polymer ?
#
loop_
_entity_poly.entity_id
_entity_poly.type
_entity_poly.pdbx_seq_one_letter_code
_entity_poly.pdbx_strand_id
1 'polypeptide(L)'
;MPDQSKELDTVEKEVLEGQSLLHTLATERREINETRLQRRFGKILLRQHSAALIRRSRQVQTEIVDDLAWIDRLLALEGELDEDEGGEGLRNHIIAVKEMFEEDLRHEARREKDMDNMLASEATELARKRDQEWKYQEDARARLLNEVLFMCQDRADSRLQALKQIKSERAEFHEALRREINAAELQRKPPSQKEHISNENCDKVAEIEGVNRRRSHAEAVFEEKLRKEAEKLSVSVDELEKVASGMKSDKAPFTDNRHKTQLW
;
A
#
# COMPACT_ATOMS: atom_id res chain seq x y z
N MET A 1 -2.18 -1.00 -50.61
CA MET A 1 -1.64 0.24 -50.01
C MET A 1 -2.68 1.29 -49.57
N PRO A 2 -3.96 1.32 -49.99
CA PRO A 2 -4.91 2.31 -49.45
C PRO A 2 -5.50 1.99 -48.07
N ASP A 3 -5.31 0.76 -47.55
CA ASP A 3 -5.83 0.34 -46.24
C ASP A 3 -5.07 0.96 -45.06
N GLN A 4 -3.74 0.96 -45.14
CA GLN A 4 -2.87 1.48 -44.06
C GLN A 4 -3.04 2.99 -43.84
N SER A 5 -3.35 3.76 -44.89
CA SER A 5 -3.62 5.20 -44.76
C SER A 5 -4.90 5.47 -43.99
N LYS A 6 -5.95 4.66 -44.18
CA LYS A 6 -7.21 4.83 -43.47
C LYS A 6 -7.08 4.42 -42.01
N GLU A 7 -6.32 3.37 -41.72
CA GLU A 7 -5.99 2.95 -40.35
C GLU A 7 -5.19 4.02 -39.60
N LEU A 8 -4.22 4.65 -40.27
CA LEU A 8 -3.48 5.79 -39.73
C LEU A 8 -4.39 6.98 -39.43
N ASP A 9 -5.29 7.35 -40.35
CA ASP A 9 -6.24 8.44 -40.15
C ASP A 9 -7.22 8.16 -38.98
N THR A 10 -7.61 6.91 -38.77
CA THR A 10 -8.46 6.53 -37.62
C THR A 10 -7.71 6.66 -36.30
N VAL A 11 -6.46 6.18 -36.25
CA VAL A 11 -5.63 6.29 -35.04
C VAL A 11 -5.31 7.75 -34.73
N GLU A 12 -5.05 8.58 -35.75
CA GLU A 12 -4.83 10.02 -35.57
C GLU A 12 -6.06 10.70 -34.96
N LYS A 13 -7.26 10.39 -35.44
CA LYS A 13 -8.51 10.91 -34.87
C LYS A 13 -8.71 10.47 -33.42
N GLU A 14 -8.51 9.19 -33.12
CA GLU A 14 -8.62 8.66 -31.76
C GLU A 14 -7.62 9.34 -30.80
N VAL A 15 -6.39 9.61 -31.26
CA VAL A 15 -5.38 10.31 -30.47
C VAL A 15 -5.78 11.77 -30.24
N LEU A 16 -6.30 12.47 -31.25
CA LEU A 16 -6.76 13.86 -31.12
C LEU A 16 -7.97 13.95 -30.18
N GLU A 17 -8.92 13.02 -30.28
CA GLU A 17 -10.06 12.90 -29.37
C GLU A 17 -9.57 12.65 -27.94
N GLY A 18 -8.62 11.72 -27.75
CA GLY A 18 -7.99 11.43 -26.47
C GLY A 18 -7.26 12.64 -25.87
N GLN A 19 -6.54 13.41 -26.69
CA GLN A 19 -5.89 14.66 -26.27
C GLN A 19 -6.90 15.72 -25.85
N SER A 20 -8.01 15.87 -26.59
CA SER A 20 -9.07 16.82 -26.24
C SER A 20 -9.73 16.46 -24.91
N LEU A 21 -10.01 15.17 -24.68
CA LEU A 21 -10.58 14.67 -23.44
C LEU A 21 -9.62 14.88 -22.26
N LEU A 22 -8.33 14.60 -22.43
CA LEU A 22 -7.31 14.86 -21.42
C LEU A 22 -7.21 16.34 -21.06
N HIS A 23 -7.32 17.24 -22.05
CA HIS A 23 -7.32 18.67 -21.79
C HIS A 23 -8.54 19.08 -20.94
N THR A 24 -9.74 18.59 -21.29
CA THR A 24 -10.98 18.85 -20.53
C THR A 24 -10.90 18.32 -19.10
N LEU A 25 -10.42 17.08 -18.92
CA LEU A 25 -10.22 16.51 -17.58
C LEU A 25 -9.17 17.29 -16.77
N ALA A 26 -8.13 17.81 -17.43
CA ALA A 26 -7.11 18.64 -16.78
C ALA A 26 -7.65 20.01 -16.35
N THR A 27 -8.56 20.61 -17.12
CA THR A 27 -9.25 21.86 -16.74
C THR A 27 -10.22 21.62 -15.59
N GLU A 28 -11.05 20.59 -15.66
CA GLU A 28 -11.96 20.20 -14.55
C GLU A 28 -11.16 19.94 -13.26
N ARG A 29 -10.01 19.25 -13.37
CA ARG A 29 -9.15 19.00 -12.22
C ARG A 29 -8.61 20.28 -11.60
N ARG A 30 -8.27 21.29 -12.41
CA ARG A 30 -7.83 22.60 -11.91
C ARG A 30 -8.95 23.33 -11.18
N GLU A 31 -10.14 23.38 -11.74
CA GLU A 31 -11.31 24.01 -11.12
C GLU A 31 -11.67 23.35 -9.77
N ILE A 32 -11.65 22.01 -9.72
CA ILE A 32 -11.86 21.28 -8.46
C ILE A 32 -10.81 21.66 -7.41
N ASN A 33 -9.54 21.79 -7.81
CA ASN A 33 -8.48 22.18 -6.89
C ASN A 33 -8.63 23.63 -6.41
N GLU A 34 -9.01 24.55 -7.30
CA GLU A 34 -9.23 25.95 -6.97
C GLU A 34 -10.40 26.11 -6.00
N THR A 35 -11.54 25.47 -6.26
CA THR A 35 -12.70 25.50 -5.34
C THR A 35 -12.37 24.88 -3.98
N ARG A 36 -11.50 23.85 -3.93
CA ARG A 36 -11.01 23.27 -2.66
C ARG A 36 -10.12 24.26 -1.91
N LEU A 37 -9.26 24.97 -2.63
CA LEU A 37 -8.36 25.96 -2.05
C LEU A 37 -9.13 27.16 -1.50
N GLN A 38 -10.10 27.70 -2.25
CA GLN A 38 -11.00 28.76 -1.81
C GLN A 38 -11.75 28.35 -0.53
N ARG A 39 -12.32 27.14 -0.49
CA ARG A 39 -12.97 26.60 0.71
C ARG A 39 -12.02 26.50 1.89
N ARG A 40 -10.76 26.12 1.68
CA ARG A 40 -9.74 26.05 2.73
C ARG A 40 -9.43 27.44 3.29
N PHE A 41 -9.21 28.43 2.44
CA PHE A 41 -8.96 29.80 2.89
C PHE A 41 -10.16 30.43 3.60
N GLY A 42 -11.37 30.19 3.10
CA GLY A 42 -12.59 30.64 3.79
C GLY A 42 -12.69 30.10 5.22
N LYS A 43 -12.37 28.82 5.43
CA LYS A 43 -12.33 28.22 6.78
C LYS A 43 -11.25 28.84 7.69
N ILE A 44 -10.07 29.12 7.15
CA ILE A 44 -8.99 29.75 7.92
C ILE A 44 -9.41 31.16 8.36
N LEU A 45 -10.01 31.94 7.45
CA LEU A 45 -10.47 33.29 7.74
C LEU A 45 -11.55 33.29 8.84
N LEU A 46 -12.51 32.38 8.77
CA LEU A 46 -13.54 32.23 9.81
C LEU A 46 -12.94 31.91 11.19
N ARG A 47 -11.92 31.03 11.25
CA ARG A 47 -11.22 30.72 12.50
C ARG A 47 -10.46 31.93 13.05
N GLN A 48 -9.80 32.70 12.19
CA GLN A 48 -9.12 33.93 12.60
C GLN A 48 -10.11 34.95 13.16
N HIS A 49 -11.25 35.14 12.50
CA HIS A 49 -12.30 36.04 12.97
C HIS A 49 -12.89 35.56 14.31
N SER A 50 -13.18 34.27 14.46
CA SER A 50 -13.69 33.70 15.71
C SER A 50 -12.69 33.89 16.87
N ALA A 51 -11.40 33.62 16.62
CA ALA A 51 -10.35 33.87 17.62
C ALA A 51 -10.23 35.37 18.00
N ALA A 52 -10.42 36.28 17.04
CA ALA A 52 -10.44 37.71 17.32
C ALA A 52 -11.64 38.13 18.19
N LEU A 53 -12.82 37.57 17.91
CA LEU A 53 -14.02 37.80 18.73
C LEU A 53 -13.86 37.29 20.16
N ILE A 54 -13.29 36.10 20.36
CA ILE A 54 -13.01 35.55 21.70
C ILE A 54 -12.05 36.48 22.46
N ARG A 55 -10.98 36.94 21.82
CA ARG A 55 -10.05 37.90 22.44
C ARG A 55 -10.75 39.20 22.83
N ARG A 56 -11.62 39.72 21.97
CA ARG A 56 -12.38 40.93 22.26
C ARG A 56 -13.37 40.71 23.41
N SER A 57 -14.03 39.55 23.46
CA SER A 57 -14.94 39.17 24.55
C SER A 57 -14.21 39.16 25.89
N ARG A 58 -13.03 38.52 25.95
CA ARG A 58 -12.18 38.52 27.15
C ARG A 58 -11.76 39.92 27.57
N GLN A 59 -11.39 40.77 26.61
CA GLN A 59 -11.04 42.16 26.89
C GLN A 59 -12.22 42.92 27.52
N VAL A 60 -13.42 42.76 26.97
CA VAL A 60 -14.63 43.40 27.53
C VAL A 60 -14.92 42.87 28.94
N GLN A 61 -14.78 41.56 29.18
CA GLN A 61 -14.93 41.00 30.52
C GLN A 61 -13.92 41.61 31.52
N THR A 62 -12.65 41.79 31.11
CA THR A 62 -11.65 42.44 31.97
C THR A 62 -12.00 43.90 32.26
N GLU A 63 -12.47 44.64 31.26
CA GLU A 63 -12.92 46.04 31.42
C GLU A 63 -14.09 46.12 32.41
N ILE A 64 -15.09 45.23 32.29
CA ILE A 64 -16.23 45.16 33.22
C ILE A 64 -15.79 44.80 34.65
N VAL A 65 -14.82 43.90 34.81
CA VAL A 65 -14.28 43.53 36.13
C VAL A 65 -13.56 44.72 36.78
N ASP A 66 -12.78 45.48 36.00
CA ASP A 66 -12.13 46.69 36.48
C ASP A 66 -13.15 47.76 36.89
N ASP A 67 -14.22 47.94 36.10
CA ASP A 67 -15.33 48.85 36.41
C ASP A 67 -16.10 48.42 37.67
N LEU A 68 -16.37 47.13 37.85
CA LEU A 68 -16.98 46.59 39.07
C LEU A 68 -16.10 46.83 40.30
N ALA A 69 -14.78 46.62 40.18
CA ALA A 69 -13.85 46.92 41.26
C ALA A 69 -13.79 48.42 41.60
N TRP A 70 -14.00 49.29 40.61
CA TRP A 70 -14.14 50.72 40.83
C TRP A 70 -15.46 51.09 41.52
N ILE A 71 -16.58 50.47 41.11
CA ILE A 71 -17.89 50.63 41.75
C ILE A 71 -17.84 50.17 43.22
N ASP A 72 -17.14 49.07 43.53
CA ASP A 72 -16.96 48.60 44.90
C ASP A 72 -16.23 49.63 45.78
N ARG A 73 -15.24 50.34 45.21
CA ARG A 73 -14.56 51.44 45.92
C ARG A 73 -15.49 52.63 46.14
N LEU A 74 -16.36 52.95 45.17
CA LEU A 74 -17.37 54.00 45.34
C LEU A 74 -18.37 53.66 46.45
N LEU A 75 -18.86 52.42 46.50
CA LEU A 75 -19.77 51.97 47.56
C LEU A 75 -19.12 52.02 48.94
N ALA A 76 -17.82 51.70 49.04
CA ALA A 76 -17.08 51.83 50.28
C ALA A 76 -16.96 53.30 50.74
N LEU A 77 -16.70 54.22 49.80
CA LEU A 77 -16.61 55.66 50.10
C LEU A 77 -17.95 56.25 50.54
N GLU A 78 -19.05 55.89 49.89
CA GLU A 78 -20.40 56.35 50.29
C GLU A 78 -20.76 55.84 51.70
N GLY A 79 -20.45 54.58 52.00
CA GLY A 79 -20.68 54.00 53.33
C GLY A 79 -19.87 54.64 54.47
N GLU A 80 -18.79 55.37 54.15
CA GLU A 80 -18.02 56.17 55.12
C GLU A 80 -18.59 57.59 55.32
N LEU A 81 -19.45 58.06 54.41
CA LEU A 81 -19.99 59.43 54.38
C LEU A 81 -21.44 59.55 54.90
N ASP A 82 -22.18 58.44 55.04
CA ASP A 82 -23.61 58.43 55.35
C ASP A 82 -23.96 58.51 56.86
N GLU A 83 -24.24 59.72 57.34
CA GLU A 83 -25.17 60.01 58.46
C GLU A 83 -26.40 60.85 58.03
N ASP A 84 -26.53 61.23 56.75
CA ASP A 84 -27.59 62.14 56.26
C ASP A 84 -28.55 61.45 55.25
N GLU A 85 -29.86 61.76 55.32
CA GLU A 85 -30.95 61.13 54.54
C GLU A 85 -30.82 61.23 52.99
N GLY A 86 -29.85 61.99 52.48
CA GLY A 86 -29.60 62.18 51.05
C GLY A 86 -28.78 61.08 50.36
N GLY A 87 -27.96 60.33 51.09
CA GLY A 87 -27.04 59.33 50.52
C GLY A 87 -27.67 57.98 50.18
N GLU A 88 -28.80 57.64 50.82
CA GLU A 88 -29.49 56.37 50.58
C GLU A 88 -29.98 56.22 49.12
N GLY A 89 -30.34 57.33 48.46
CA GLY A 89 -30.72 57.35 47.04
C GLY A 89 -29.55 57.12 46.09
N LEU A 90 -28.39 57.74 46.37
CA LEU A 90 -27.18 57.59 45.56
C LEU A 90 -26.61 56.17 45.69
N ARG A 91 -26.54 55.66 46.92
CA ARG A 91 -26.10 54.29 47.21
C ARG A 91 -26.93 53.24 46.48
N ASN A 92 -28.26 53.36 46.52
CA ASN A 92 -29.17 52.46 45.81
C ASN A 92 -28.97 52.51 44.29
N HIS A 93 -28.67 53.70 43.74
CA HIS A 93 -28.33 53.85 42.33
C HIS A 93 -27.02 53.14 41.97
N ILE A 94 -25.97 53.30 42.78
CA ILE A 94 -24.68 52.64 42.57
C ILE A 94 -24.82 51.11 42.64
N ILE A 95 -25.64 50.59 43.56
CA ILE A 95 -25.95 49.15 43.64
C ILE A 95 -26.66 48.67 42.37
N ALA A 96 -27.64 49.41 41.87
CA ALA A 96 -28.34 49.05 40.63
C ALA A 96 -27.38 49.01 39.42
N VAL A 97 -26.46 49.98 39.33
CA VAL A 97 -25.41 49.98 38.29
C VAL A 97 -24.49 48.78 38.45
N LYS A 98 -24.09 48.42 39.68
CA LYS A 98 -23.30 47.22 39.94
C LYS A 98 -23.99 45.95 39.44
N GLU A 99 -25.27 45.77 39.78
CA GLU A 99 -26.06 44.60 39.35
C GLU A 99 -26.15 44.49 37.82
N MET A 100 -26.31 45.63 37.13
CA MET A 100 -26.29 45.68 35.66
C MET A 100 -24.94 45.21 35.10
N PHE A 101 -23.82 45.71 35.62
CA PHE A 101 -22.48 45.32 35.16
C PHE A 101 -22.19 43.84 35.46
N GLU A 102 -22.66 43.31 36.59
CA GLU A 102 -22.56 41.88 36.90
C GLU A 102 -23.39 41.01 35.94
N GLU A 103 -24.55 41.50 35.49
CA GLU A 103 -25.36 40.83 34.48
C GLU A 103 -24.69 40.88 33.09
N ASP A 104 -24.13 42.03 32.71
CA ASP A 104 -23.35 42.17 31.47
C ASP A 104 -22.13 41.25 31.46
N LEU A 105 -21.42 41.11 32.58
CA LEU A 105 -20.31 40.16 32.74
C LEU A 105 -20.78 38.71 32.50
N ARG A 106 -21.92 38.33 33.10
CA ARG A 106 -22.52 37.00 32.90
C ARG A 106 -22.97 36.79 31.45
N HIS A 107 -23.45 37.81 30.77
CA HIS A 107 -23.80 37.74 29.36
C HIS A 107 -22.57 37.56 28.47
N GLU A 108 -21.51 38.31 28.71
CA GLU A 108 -20.29 38.24 27.91
C GLU A 108 -19.56 36.89 28.09
N ALA A 109 -19.51 36.36 29.31
CA ALA A 109 -18.98 35.03 29.58
C ALA A 109 -19.76 33.91 28.88
N ARG A 110 -21.10 34.05 28.77
CA ARG A 110 -21.94 33.12 27.98
C ARG A 110 -21.65 33.21 26.50
N ARG A 111 -21.51 34.43 25.94
CA ARG A 111 -21.15 34.63 24.53
C ARG A 111 -19.80 34.00 24.19
N GLU A 112 -18.79 34.13 25.05
CA GLU A 112 -17.50 33.46 24.86
C GLU A 112 -17.65 31.93 24.84
N LYS A 113 -18.38 31.37 25.81
CA LYS A 113 -18.60 29.92 25.91
C LYS A 113 -19.35 29.36 24.70
N ASP A 114 -20.33 30.08 24.18
CA ASP A 114 -21.08 29.68 22.99
C ASP A 114 -20.17 29.63 21.75
N MET A 115 -19.26 30.60 21.62
CA MET A 115 -18.24 30.64 20.56
C MET A 115 -17.28 29.44 20.66
N ASP A 116 -16.79 29.11 21.85
CA ASP A 116 -15.94 27.94 22.08
C ASP A 116 -16.67 26.62 21.77
N ASN A 117 -17.94 26.49 22.18
CA ASN A 117 -18.76 25.31 21.90
C ASN A 117 -18.96 25.09 20.40
N MET A 118 -19.22 26.16 19.63
CA MET A 118 -19.35 26.07 18.17
C MET A 118 -18.05 25.56 17.53
N LEU A 119 -16.89 26.09 17.92
CA LEU A 119 -15.59 25.64 17.42
C LEU A 119 -15.29 24.18 17.78
N ALA A 120 -15.62 23.76 19.01
CA ALA A 120 -15.44 22.38 19.45
C ALA A 120 -16.31 21.40 18.62
N SER A 121 -17.56 21.76 18.36
CA SER A 121 -18.49 20.98 17.51
C SER A 121 -17.99 20.84 16.07
N GLU A 122 -17.44 21.90 15.49
CA GLU A 122 -16.83 21.80 14.16
C GLU A 122 -15.59 20.90 14.15
N ALA A 123 -14.78 20.95 15.20
CA ALA A 123 -13.58 20.12 15.33
C ALA A 123 -13.94 18.62 15.48
N THR A 124 -14.96 18.30 16.26
CA THR A 124 -15.42 16.91 16.44
C THR A 124 -15.99 16.34 15.15
N GLU A 125 -16.77 17.11 14.39
CA GLU A 125 -17.27 16.69 13.08
C GLU A 125 -16.14 16.46 12.06
N LEU A 126 -15.10 17.30 12.06
CA LEU A 126 -13.93 17.09 11.20
C LEU A 126 -13.12 15.87 11.60
N ALA A 127 -12.94 15.62 12.90
CA ALA A 127 -12.28 14.42 13.42
C ALA A 127 -13.06 13.17 13.01
N ARG A 128 -14.38 13.16 13.19
CA ARG A 128 -15.26 12.06 12.78
C ARG A 128 -15.13 11.73 11.29
N LYS A 129 -15.11 12.75 10.42
CA LYS A 129 -14.91 12.55 8.97
C LYS A 129 -13.53 11.98 8.66
N ARG A 130 -12.49 12.45 9.35
CA ARG A 130 -11.14 11.92 9.19
C ARG A 130 -11.00 10.48 9.63
N ASP A 131 -11.61 10.11 10.76
CA ASP A 131 -11.63 8.74 11.24
C ASP A 131 -12.35 7.81 10.25
N GLN A 132 -13.44 8.28 9.61
CA GLN A 132 -14.10 7.53 8.54
C GLN A 132 -13.20 7.35 7.31
N GLU A 133 -12.52 8.41 6.86
CA GLU A 133 -11.56 8.32 5.75
C GLU A 133 -10.43 7.32 6.07
N TRP A 134 -9.90 7.33 7.29
CA TRP A 134 -8.88 6.38 7.74
C TRP A 134 -9.39 4.94 7.77
N LYS A 135 -10.61 4.68 8.24
CA LYS A 135 -11.22 3.35 8.19
C LYS A 135 -11.37 2.84 6.76
N TYR A 136 -11.85 3.66 5.83
CA TYR A 136 -11.94 3.26 4.43
C TYR A 136 -10.57 2.93 3.81
N GLN A 137 -9.53 3.68 4.18
CA GLN A 137 -8.15 3.40 3.74
C GLN A 137 -7.59 2.13 4.36
N GLU A 138 -7.85 1.88 5.64
CA GLU A 138 -7.46 0.66 6.35
C GLU A 138 -8.11 -0.57 5.71
N ASP A 139 -9.43 -0.51 5.45
CA ASP A 139 -10.16 -1.59 4.76
C ASP A 139 -9.62 -1.83 3.33
N ALA A 140 -9.31 -0.76 2.59
CA ALA A 140 -8.71 -0.88 1.26
C ALA A 140 -7.33 -1.54 1.31
N ARG A 141 -6.48 -1.16 2.29
CA ARG A 141 -5.18 -1.79 2.52
C ARG A 141 -5.32 -3.25 2.89
N ALA A 142 -6.24 -3.58 3.79
CA ALA A 142 -6.49 -4.97 4.21
C ALA A 142 -6.92 -5.84 3.01
N ARG A 143 -7.84 -5.33 2.17
CA ARG A 143 -8.24 -6.02 0.94
C ARG A 143 -7.06 -6.28 0.00
N LEU A 144 -6.24 -5.26 -0.27
CA LEU A 144 -5.06 -5.39 -1.13
C LEU A 144 -4.04 -6.39 -0.58
N LEU A 145 -3.79 -6.37 0.73
CA LEU A 145 -2.86 -7.33 1.36
C LEU A 145 -3.37 -8.77 1.26
N ASN A 146 -4.68 -8.97 1.45
CA ASN A 146 -5.30 -10.29 1.28
C ASN A 146 -5.23 -10.78 -0.16
N GLU A 147 -5.42 -9.89 -1.14
CA GLU A 147 -5.27 -10.21 -2.56
C GLU A 147 -3.83 -10.64 -2.89
N VAL A 148 -2.83 -9.90 -2.41
CA VAL A 148 -1.41 -10.27 -2.57
C VAL A 148 -1.10 -11.61 -1.91
N LEU A 149 -1.62 -11.87 -0.70
CA LEU A 149 -1.44 -13.17 -0.04
C LEU A 149 -2.05 -14.32 -0.85
N PHE A 150 -3.25 -14.14 -1.39
CA PHE A 150 -3.91 -15.12 -2.23
C PHE A 150 -3.09 -15.41 -3.50
N MET A 151 -2.59 -14.38 -4.19
CA MET A 151 -1.71 -14.55 -5.34
C MET A 151 -0.41 -15.28 -5.00
N CYS A 152 0.18 -15.00 -3.83
CA CYS A 152 1.38 -15.71 -3.36
C CYS A 152 1.10 -17.19 -3.08
N GLN A 153 -0.05 -17.51 -2.47
CA GLN A 153 -0.48 -18.88 -2.20
C GLN A 153 -0.72 -19.65 -3.51
N ASP A 154 -1.50 -19.08 -4.42
CA ASP A 154 -1.78 -19.68 -5.72
C ASP A 154 -0.51 -19.95 -6.54
N ARG A 155 0.45 -19.00 -6.51
CA ARG A 155 1.77 -19.19 -7.11
C ARG A 155 2.55 -20.33 -6.46
N ALA A 156 2.52 -20.44 -5.13
CA ALA A 156 3.21 -21.51 -4.41
C ALA A 156 2.60 -22.88 -4.74
N ASP A 157 1.27 -22.97 -4.76
CA ASP A 157 0.52 -24.18 -5.08
C ASP A 157 0.77 -24.63 -6.52
N SER A 158 0.75 -23.68 -7.48
CA SER A 158 1.08 -23.94 -8.88
C SER A 158 2.49 -24.52 -9.04
N ARG A 159 3.49 -23.96 -8.34
CA ARG A 159 4.87 -24.50 -8.36
C ARG A 159 4.94 -25.89 -7.74
N LEU A 160 4.18 -26.14 -6.66
CA LEU A 160 4.15 -27.43 -5.99
C LEU A 160 3.48 -28.50 -6.85
N GLN A 161 2.41 -28.16 -7.58
CA GLN A 161 1.77 -29.05 -8.56
C GLN A 161 2.71 -29.38 -9.73
N ALA A 162 3.39 -28.39 -10.30
CA ALA A 162 4.39 -28.62 -11.36
C ALA A 162 5.53 -29.55 -10.89
N LEU A 163 6.03 -29.35 -9.66
CA LEU A 163 7.04 -30.25 -9.08
C LEU A 163 6.53 -31.68 -8.87
N LYS A 164 5.25 -31.85 -8.51
CA LYS A 164 4.64 -33.18 -8.40
C LYS A 164 4.54 -33.87 -9.76
N GLN A 165 4.13 -33.16 -10.80
CA GLN A 165 4.05 -33.69 -12.17
C GLN A 165 5.43 -34.12 -12.69
N ILE A 166 6.45 -33.26 -12.55
CA ILE A 166 7.82 -33.61 -12.97
C ILE A 166 8.33 -34.86 -12.21
N LYS A 167 7.99 -35.00 -10.92
CA LYS A 167 8.37 -36.19 -10.14
C LYS A 167 7.65 -37.45 -10.60
N SER A 168 6.36 -37.38 -10.95
CA SER A 168 5.62 -38.54 -11.46
C SER A 168 6.13 -38.96 -12.83
N GLU A 169 6.34 -38.02 -13.74
CA GLU A 169 6.89 -38.30 -15.08
C GLU A 169 8.27 -38.97 -15.00
N ARG A 170 9.15 -38.51 -14.09
CA ARG A 170 10.44 -39.15 -13.83
C ARG A 170 10.29 -40.56 -13.29
N ALA A 171 9.36 -40.78 -12.36
CA ALA A 171 9.11 -42.11 -11.80
C ALA A 171 8.63 -43.08 -12.88
N GLU A 172 7.68 -42.65 -13.71
CA GLU A 172 7.16 -43.42 -14.86
C GLU A 172 8.26 -43.73 -15.88
N PHE A 173 9.10 -42.75 -16.21
CA PHE A 173 10.24 -42.93 -17.10
C PHE A 173 11.24 -43.94 -16.53
N HIS A 174 11.61 -43.81 -15.25
CA HIS A 174 12.50 -44.77 -14.58
C HIS A 174 11.89 -46.18 -14.49
N GLU A 175 10.58 -46.32 -14.35
CA GLU A 175 9.90 -47.61 -14.38
C GLU A 175 9.89 -48.22 -15.79
N ALA A 176 9.65 -47.42 -16.83
CA ALA A 176 9.72 -47.86 -18.22
C ALA A 176 11.13 -48.34 -18.58
N LEU A 177 12.15 -47.56 -18.22
CA LEU A 177 13.55 -47.91 -18.45
C LEU A 177 13.94 -49.21 -17.72
N ARG A 178 13.48 -49.38 -16.46
CA ARG A 178 13.69 -50.63 -15.71
C ARG A 178 13.01 -51.83 -16.38
N ARG A 179 11.80 -51.66 -16.91
CA ARG A 179 11.11 -52.71 -17.68
C ARG A 179 11.88 -53.10 -18.92
N GLU A 180 12.44 -52.14 -19.66
CA GLU A 180 13.27 -52.42 -20.84
C GLU A 180 14.56 -53.15 -20.51
N ILE A 181 15.27 -52.73 -19.45
CA ILE A 181 16.49 -53.40 -18.98
C ILE A 181 16.19 -54.85 -18.61
N ASN A 182 15.15 -55.08 -17.80
CA ASN A 182 14.75 -56.43 -17.40
C ASN A 182 14.39 -57.29 -18.61
N ALA A 183 13.69 -56.74 -19.61
CA ALA A 183 13.35 -57.44 -20.83
C ALA A 183 14.59 -57.80 -21.67
N ALA A 184 15.56 -56.89 -21.78
CA ALA A 184 16.83 -57.13 -22.47
C ALA A 184 17.67 -58.21 -21.77
N GLU A 185 17.67 -58.23 -20.43
CA GLU A 185 18.33 -59.28 -19.65
C GLU A 185 17.67 -60.65 -19.83
N LEU A 186 16.34 -60.72 -19.86
CA LEU A 186 15.58 -61.95 -20.11
C LEU A 186 15.79 -62.51 -21.54
N GLN A 187 15.96 -61.64 -22.53
CA GLN A 187 16.30 -62.07 -23.90
C GLN A 187 17.76 -62.50 -24.06
N ARG A 188 18.62 -62.17 -23.10
CA ARG A 188 20.02 -62.59 -23.07
C ARG A 188 20.09 -64.05 -22.59
N LYS A 189 19.86 -64.99 -23.51
CA LYS A 189 20.18 -66.42 -23.26
C LYS A 189 21.61 -66.52 -22.72
N PRO A 190 21.86 -67.20 -21.58
CA PRO A 190 23.23 -67.55 -21.22
C PRO A 190 23.80 -68.41 -22.35
N PRO A 191 25.09 -68.26 -22.72
CA PRO A 191 25.71 -69.17 -23.67
C PRO A 191 25.50 -70.58 -23.15
N SER A 192 24.81 -71.40 -23.93
CA SER A 192 24.61 -72.81 -23.65
C SER A 192 25.99 -73.45 -23.52
N GLN A 193 26.35 -73.84 -22.29
CA GLN A 193 27.46 -74.75 -22.07
C GLN A 193 27.15 -76.03 -22.83
N LYS A 194 27.84 -76.22 -23.96
CA LYS A 194 28.19 -77.54 -24.46
C LYS A 194 29.70 -77.66 -24.35
N GLU A 195 30.08 -78.74 -23.67
CA GLU A 195 31.42 -79.18 -23.30
C GLU A 195 32.37 -79.28 -24.50
N HIS A 196 33.64 -78.93 -24.32
CA HIS A 196 34.74 -79.87 -24.50
C HIS A 196 36.06 -79.34 -23.94
N ILE A 197 36.86 -80.28 -23.45
CA ILE A 197 38.09 -80.17 -22.68
C ILE A 197 39.30 -79.74 -23.55
N SER A 198 40.27 -79.10 -22.88
CA SER A 198 41.68 -78.83 -23.22
C SER A 198 42.01 -77.85 -24.35
N ASN A 199 42.47 -76.65 -23.99
CA ASN A 199 43.91 -76.36 -23.97
C ASN A 199 44.16 -75.03 -23.23
N GLU A 200 45.08 -75.07 -22.28
CA GLU A 200 45.37 -73.97 -21.37
C GLU A 200 46.36 -72.96 -21.97
N ASN A 201 46.02 -71.68 -21.77
CA ASN A 201 46.93 -70.55 -21.52
C ASN A 201 47.39 -69.62 -22.66
N CYS A 202 46.80 -69.64 -23.86
CA CYS A 202 47.01 -68.55 -24.85
C CYS A 202 45.75 -67.71 -25.16
N ASP A 203 44.55 -68.30 -25.12
CA ASP A 203 43.32 -67.60 -25.55
C ASP A 203 42.66 -66.71 -24.47
N LYS A 204 42.96 -66.97 -23.19
CA LYS A 204 42.34 -66.21 -22.07
C LYS A 204 42.77 -64.74 -22.05
N VAL A 205 43.98 -64.41 -22.50
CA VAL A 205 44.46 -63.01 -22.53
C VAL A 205 43.77 -62.21 -23.65
N ALA A 206 43.58 -62.81 -24.83
CA ALA A 206 42.89 -62.18 -25.95
C ALA A 206 41.38 -61.99 -25.70
N GLU A 207 40.72 -62.95 -25.02
CA GLU A 207 39.31 -62.79 -24.61
C GLU A 207 39.14 -61.76 -23.50
N ILE A 208 40.03 -61.72 -22.49
CA ILE A 208 39.97 -60.71 -21.42
C ILE A 208 40.24 -59.30 -21.97
N GLU A 209 41.21 -59.14 -22.88
CA GLU A 209 41.45 -57.87 -23.57
C GLU A 209 40.28 -57.47 -24.48
N GLY A 210 39.66 -58.42 -25.19
CA GLY A 210 38.48 -58.18 -26.01
C GLY A 210 37.26 -57.76 -25.18
N VAL A 211 37.05 -58.39 -24.03
CA VAL A 211 35.99 -58.04 -23.07
C VAL A 211 36.25 -56.69 -22.42
N ASN A 212 37.50 -56.39 -22.03
CA ASN A 212 37.87 -55.07 -21.48
C ASN A 212 37.76 -53.94 -22.51
N ARG A 213 38.16 -54.15 -23.77
CA ARG A 213 37.98 -53.14 -24.84
C ARG A 213 36.50 -52.90 -25.14
N ARG A 214 35.66 -53.94 -25.11
CA ARG A 214 34.21 -53.81 -25.31
C ARG A 214 33.52 -53.14 -24.13
N ARG A 215 33.97 -53.44 -22.91
CA ARG A 215 33.47 -52.79 -21.68
C ARG A 215 33.86 -51.32 -21.63
N SER A 216 35.11 -50.99 -21.98
CA SER A 216 35.59 -49.62 -22.09
C SER A 216 34.88 -48.84 -23.20
N HIS A 217 34.58 -49.48 -24.35
CA HIS A 217 33.78 -48.85 -25.40
C HIS A 217 32.32 -48.62 -24.96
N ALA A 218 31.71 -49.57 -24.26
CA ALA A 218 30.36 -49.41 -23.70
C ALA A 218 30.32 -48.29 -22.65
N GLU A 219 31.29 -48.25 -21.73
CA GLU A 219 31.43 -47.19 -20.72
C GLU A 219 31.64 -45.81 -21.37
N ALA A 220 32.47 -45.71 -22.42
CA ALA A 220 32.67 -44.46 -23.16
C ALA A 220 31.39 -43.98 -23.87
N VAL A 221 30.62 -44.90 -24.47
CA VAL A 221 29.33 -44.58 -25.09
C VAL A 221 28.29 -44.17 -24.04
N PHE A 222 28.33 -44.78 -22.85
CA PHE A 222 27.50 -44.39 -21.71
C PHE A 222 27.87 -43.01 -21.16
N GLU A 223 29.16 -42.70 -20.99
CA GLU A 223 29.63 -41.38 -20.58
C GLU A 223 29.27 -40.30 -21.60
N GLU A 224 29.39 -40.60 -22.90
CA GLU A 224 29.02 -39.65 -23.95
C GLU A 224 27.50 -39.38 -23.97
N LYS A 225 26.67 -40.40 -23.71
CA LYS A 225 25.22 -40.22 -23.54
C LYS A 225 24.88 -39.41 -22.29
N LEU A 226 25.56 -39.66 -21.17
CA LEU A 226 25.38 -38.88 -19.93
C LEU A 226 25.81 -37.43 -20.10
N ARG A 227 26.91 -37.16 -20.82
CA ARG A 227 27.31 -35.78 -21.17
C ARG A 227 26.28 -35.09 -22.06
N LYS A 228 25.77 -35.77 -23.08
CA LYS A 228 24.71 -35.22 -23.96
C LYS A 228 23.39 -34.98 -23.21
N GLU A 229 23.05 -35.80 -22.22
CA GLU A 229 21.91 -35.54 -21.34
C GLU A 229 22.17 -34.40 -20.36
N ALA A 230 23.37 -34.31 -19.79
CA ALA A 230 23.75 -33.20 -18.90
C ALA A 230 23.77 -31.86 -19.64
N GLU A 231 24.24 -31.83 -20.89
CA GLU A 231 24.19 -30.66 -21.76
C GLU A 231 22.75 -30.30 -22.16
N LYS A 232 21.87 -31.29 -22.40
CA LYS A 232 20.42 -31.03 -22.58
C LYS A 232 19.77 -30.47 -21.32
N LEU A 233 20.17 -30.95 -20.15
CA LEU A 233 19.67 -30.44 -18.86
C LEU A 233 20.20 -29.04 -18.55
N SER A 234 21.45 -28.70 -18.87
CA SER A 234 21.96 -27.34 -18.71
C SER A 234 21.24 -26.37 -19.66
N VAL A 235 20.95 -26.78 -20.89
CA VAL A 235 20.11 -26.01 -21.82
C VAL A 235 18.68 -25.82 -21.28
N SER A 236 18.10 -26.81 -20.59
CA SER A 236 16.78 -26.67 -19.93
C SER A 236 16.80 -25.78 -18.68
N VAL A 237 17.94 -25.69 -17.98
CA VAL A 237 18.14 -24.76 -16.85
C VAL A 237 18.28 -23.34 -17.37
N ASP A 238 18.95 -23.12 -18.49
CA ASP A 238 19.02 -21.81 -19.18
C ASP A 238 17.64 -21.36 -19.71
N GLU A 239 16.78 -22.30 -20.13
CA GLU A 239 15.38 -22.02 -20.47
C GLU A 239 14.54 -21.64 -19.23
N LEU A 240 14.77 -22.30 -18.09
CA LEU A 240 14.17 -21.91 -16.80
C LEU A 240 14.68 -20.54 -16.33
N GLU A 241 15.94 -20.20 -16.59
CA GLU A 241 16.52 -18.90 -16.28
C GLU A 241 16.00 -17.80 -17.24
N LYS A 242 15.74 -18.11 -18.52
CA LYS A 242 15.04 -17.22 -19.47
C LYS A 242 13.58 -16.97 -19.09
N VAL A 243 12.86 -17.99 -18.61
CA VAL A 243 11.51 -17.83 -18.05
C VAL A 243 11.55 -17.02 -16.74
N ALA A 244 12.60 -17.17 -15.92
CA ALA A 244 12.80 -16.38 -14.71
C ALA A 244 13.21 -14.91 -14.98
N SER A 245 13.97 -14.64 -16.05
CA SER A 245 14.49 -13.31 -16.42
C SER A 245 13.57 -12.52 -17.36
N GLY A 246 12.77 -13.20 -18.20
CA GLY A 246 11.71 -12.60 -19.02
C GLY A 246 10.49 -12.15 -18.22
N MET A 247 10.42 -12.46 -16.93
CA MET A 247 9.44 -11.93 -15.96
C MET A 247 9.99 -10.77 -15.11
N LYS A 248 11.06 -10.09 -15.55
CA LYS A 248 11.33 -8.73 -15.07
C LYS A 248 10.24 -7.84 -15.68
N SER A 249 9.22 -7.58 -14.87
CA SER A 249 8.15 -6.62 -15.13
C SER A 249 8.74 -5.32 -15.67
N ASP A 250 8.59 -5.07 -16.97
CA ASP A 250 8.66 -3.72 -17.48
C ASP A 250 7.60 -2.89 -16.74
N LYS A 251 8.10 -1.90 -15.99
CA LYS A 251 7.37 -0.82 -15.31
C LYS A 251 6.47 -1.23 -14.14
N ALA A 252 7.01 -1.14 -12.93
CA ALA A 252 6.22 -0.78 -11.76
C ALA A 252 5.62 0.64 -11.98
N PRO A 253 4.30 0.87 -11.80
CA PRO A 253 3.67 2.16 -12.04
C PRO A 253 3.84 3.16 -10.89
N PHE A 254 4.82 2.95 -9.99
CA PHE A 254 5.01 3.79 -8.81
C PHE A 254 6.44 4.33 -8.74
N THR A 255 6.80 5.19 -9.68
CA THR A 255 7.87 6.16 -9.46
C THR A 255 7.26 7.49 -9.07
N ASP A 256 7.67 7.95 -7.88
CA ASP A 256 7.63 9.32 -7.39
C ASP A 256 6.28 10.04 -7.37
N ASN A 257 5.60 9.92 -6.23
CA ASN A 257 5.10 11.11 -5.55
C ASN A 257 5.17 10.90 -4.03
N ARG A 258 6.39 11.07 -3.48
CA ARG A 258 6.58 11.43 -2.07
C ARG A 258 6.03 12.84 -1.85
N HIS A 259 4.72 12.96 -1.70
CA HIS A 259 4.17 14.13 -1.03
C HIS A 259 4.50 14.03 0.45
N LYS A 260 5.53 14.80 0.83
CA LYS A 260 5.86 15.11 2.22
C LYS A 260 4.59 15.67 2.89
N THR A 261 3.97 14.87 3.73
CA THR A 261 3.07 15.39 4.78
C THR A 261 3.95 16.14 5.78
N GLN A 262 4.14 17.43 5.54
CA GLN A 262 4.59 18.34 6.59
C GLN A 262 3.40 18.54 7.53
N LEU A 263 3.50 17.92 8.70
CA LEU A 263 2.78 18.30 9.90
C LEU A 263 3.30 19.67 10.33
N TRP A 264 2.55 20.73 10.02
CA TRP A 264 2.49 21.99 10.76
C TRP A 264 1.07 22.54 10.61
#